data_AF-A0A0F7SAM5-F1
#
_entry.id   AF-A0A0F7SAM5-F1
#
_cell.length_a   1.000
_cell.length_b   1.000
_cell.length_c   1.000
_cell.angle_alpha   90.00
_cell.angle_beta   90.00
_cell.angle_gamma   90.00
#
_symmetry.space_group_name_H-M   'P 1'
#
loop_
_entity.id
_entity.type
_entity.pdbx_description
1 polymer ?
#
loop_
_entity_poly.entity_id
_entity_poly.type
_entity_poly.pdbx_seq_one_letter_code
_entity_poly.pdbx_strand_id
1 'polypeptide(L)'
;VFGVGAAPSESFVNAPIDWNFITEGEPGYDNRKVHYARGKCVGGSSARNFMLYHRPPKQAQQTWVQLTGDSQWSFDNTLPYYQKTFTAFGPRHEFRKDNPPAEYNPAAFPGSGPVSVGFPNYAQPFSGPLLNSLNEVGVPTTDDMSSGNILGAQYSTLTVEKT
;
A
#
# COMPACT_ATOMS: atom_id res chain seq x y z
N VAL A 1 8.68 3.59 -5.17
CA VAL A 1 9.38 3.45 -6.47
C VAL A 1 8.99 4.56 -7.43
N PHE A 2 9.66 5.72 -7.37
CA PHE A 2 9.54 6.70 -8.44
C PHE A 2 10.03 6.06 -9.75
N GLY A 3 9.28 6.21 -10.85
CA GLY A 3 9.65 5.67 -12.17
C GLY A 3 9.19 4.24 -12.51
N VAL A 4 8.18 3.68 -11.83
CA VAL A 4 7.50 2.45 -12.28
C VAL A 4 6.61 2.78 -13.47
N GLY A 5 6.72 2.03 -14.58
CA GLY A 5 5.86 2.20 -15.76
C GLY A 5 6.16 3.46 -16.58
N ALA A 6 7.30 4.09 -16.33
CA ALA A 6 7.82 5.24 -17.09
C ALA A 6 8.69 4.77 -18.28
N ALA A 7 9.18 5.71 -19.09
CA ALA A 7 9.98 5.38 -20.28
C ALA A 7 11.29 4.64 -19.92
N PRO A 8 11.96 3.98 -20.88
CA PRO A 8 13.19 3.23 -20.60
C PRO A 8 14.39 4.09 -20.16
N SER A 9 14.40 5.38 -20.51
CA SER A 9 15.56 6.28 -20.37
C SER A 9 15.35 7.38 -19.31
N GLU A 10 14.84 7.01 -18.14
CA GLU A 10 14.44 7.97 -17.11
C GLU A 10 15.57 8.36 -16.15
N SER A 11 15.58 9.63 -15.75
CA SER A 11 16.55 10.19 -14.79
C SER A 11 16.41 9.65 -13.36
N PHE A 12 15.32 8.94 -13.06
CA PHE A 12 15.04 8.34 -11.75
C PHE A 12 15.57 6.91 -11.59
N VAL A 13 16.20 6.35 -12.64
CA VAL A 13 16.88 5.04 -12.54
C VAL A 13 18.16 5.22 -11.72
N ASN A 14 18.18 4.66 -10.51
CA ASN A 14 19.36 4.60 -9.67
C ASN A 14 20.02 3.22 -9.85
N ALA A 15 20.85 3.08 -10.88
CA ALA A 15 21.43 1.81 -11.31
C ALA A 15 22.13 0.98 -10.21
N PRO A 16 22.82 1.58 -9.21
CA PRO A 16 23.35 0.83 -8.07
C PRO A 16 22.32 0.04 -7.25
N ILE A 17 21.08 0.52 -7.15
CA ILE A 17 20.02 -0.05 -6.28
C ILE A 17 18.78 -0.50 -7.07
N ASP A 18 18.86 -0.53 -8.40
CA ASP A 18 17.82 -0.99 -9.32
C ASP A 18 18.38 -2.09 -10.23
N TRP A 19 17.61 -3.15 -10.44
CA TRP A 19 17.94 -4.15 -11.45
C TRP A 19 17.80 -3.63 -12.88
N ASN A 20 17.09 -2.51 -13.06
CA ASN A 20 16.91 -1.83 -14.34
C ASN A 20 16.33 -2.76 -15.43
N PHE A 21 15.31 -3.55 -15.06
CA PHE A 21 14.58 -4.35 -16.04
C PHE A 21 13.73 -3.45 -16.93
N ILE A 22 13.69 -3.78 -18.21
CA ILE A 22 12.84 -3.12 -19.21
C ILE A 22 11.90 -4.18 -19.78
N THR A 23 10.62 -3.87 -19.87
CA THR A 23 9.64 -4.77 -20.50
C THR A 23 9.90 -4.89 -22.00
N GLU A 24 9.38 -5.95 -22.61
CA GLU A 24 9.18 -5.92 -24.06
C GLU A 24 8.08 -4.91 -24.43
N GLY A 25 7.95 -4.64 -25.73
CA GLY A 25 6.90 -3.77 -26.25
C GLY A 25 5.56 -4.49 -26.17
N GLU A 26 4.63 -3.94 -25.39
CA GLU A 26 3.30 -4.55 -25.20
C GLU A 26 2.26 -3.89 -26.12
N PRO A 27 1.47 -4.67 -26.90
CA PRO A 27 0.47 -4.12 -27.81
C PRO A 27 -0.57 -3.24 -27.12
N GLY A 28 -0.96 -3.58 -25.89
CA GLY A 28 -1.89 -2.78 -25.08
C GLY A 28 -1.33 -1.44 -24.58
N TYR A 29 -0.04 -1.19 -24.83
CA TYR A 29 0.69 0.03 -24.44
C TYR A 29 1.33 0.72 -25.66
N ASP A 30 0.71 0.58 -26.84
CA ASP A 30 1.23 1.09 -28.12
C ASP A 30 2.64 0.56 -28.44
N ASN A 31 2.91 -0.70 -28.09
CA ASN A 31 4.21 -1.37 -28.23
C ASN A 31 5.36 -0.66 -27.50
N ARG A 32 5.07 0.21 -26.52
CA ARG A 32 6.10 0.87 -25.73
C ARG A 32 6.78 -0.12 -24.80
N LYS A 33 8.10 0.02 -24.70
CA LYS A 33 8.90 -0.57 -23.63
C LYS A 33 8.87 0.34 -22.42
N VAL A 34 8.72 -0.22 -21.23
CA VAL A 34 8.67 0.55 -19.98
C VAL A 34 9.65 0.02 -18.94
N HIS A 35 10.09 0.91 -18.07
CA HIS A 35 10.95 0.53 -16.96
C HIS A 35 10.17 -0.26 -15.89
N TYR A 36 10.70 -1.45 -15.56
CA TYR A 36 10.15 -2.37 -14.57
C TYR A 36 11.07 -2.45 -13.33
N ALA A 37 11.03 -1.36 -12.57
CA ALA A 37 11.82 -1.15 -11.39
C ALA A 37 11.80 -2.32 -10.38
N ARG A 38 12.98 -2.81 -10.00
CA ARG A 38 13.15 -3.84 -8.95
C ARG A 38 14.35 -3.51 -8.07
N GLY A 39 14.16 -3.53 -6.75
CA GLY A 39 15.23 -3.18 -5.81
C GLY A 39 16.40 -4.17 -5.84
N LYS A 40 17.61 -3.65 -6.02
CA LYS A 40 18.89 -4.37 -6.03
C LYS A 40 19.72 -4.00 -4.79
N CYS A 41 19.21 -4.34 -3.61
CA CYS A 41 19.85 -4.04 -2.33
C CYS A 41 19.34 -4.99 -1.24
N VAL A 42 19.90 -4.90 -0.03
CA VAL A 42 19.36 -5.60 1.15
C VAL A 42 17.95 -5.07 1.43
N GLY A 43 16.99 -5.99 1.63
CA GLY A 43 15.55 -5.68 1.65
C GLY A 43 14.90 -5.70 0.25
N GLY A 44 15.69 -5.70 -0.82
CA GLY A 44 15.20 -5.80 -2.18
C GLY A 44 14.21 -4.68 -2.52
N SER A 45 13.04 -5.05 -3.02
CA SER A 45 12.04 -4.05 -3.42
C SER A 45 11.36 -3.37 -2.23
N SER A 46 11.36 -3.94 -1.01
CA SER A 46 10.78 -3.25 0.16
C SER A 46 11.60 -2.03 0.55
N ALA A 47 12.92 -2.07 0.39
CA ALA A 47 13.82 -0.94 0.64
C ALA A 47 13.66 0.22 -0.36
N ARG A 48 12.88 0.05 -1.44
CA ARG A 48 12.64 1.07 -2.49
C ARG A 48 11.16 1.36 -2.76
N ASN A 49 10.24 0.63 -2.14
CA ASN A 49 8.81 0.80 -2.38
C ASN A 49 8.30 2.17 -1.87
N PHE A 50 6.99 2.38 -1.88
CA PHE A 50 6.38 3.60 -1.34
C PHE A 50 5.82 3.41 0.06
N MET A 51 6.28 2.38 0.77
CA MET A 51 5.91 2.05 2.14
C MET A 51 4.43 1.71 2.37
N LEU A 52 3.53 1.84 1.38
CA LEU A 52 2.11 1.50 1.55
C LEU A 52 1.92 0.09 2.12
N TYR A 53 1.11 0.00 3.17
CA TYR A 53 0.71 -1.25 3.80
C TYR A 53 -0.80 -1.44 3.66
N HIS A 54 -1.22 -2.44 2.89
CA HIS A 54 -2.62 -2.89 2.79
C HIS A 54 -2.67 -4.42 2.74
N ARG A 55 -3.80 -5.00 3.17
CA ARG A 55 -4.12 -6.43 2.98
C ARG A 55 -5.00 -6.61 1.75
N PRO A 56 -5.00 -7.80 1.11
CA PRO A 56 -5.91 -8.06 0.01
C PRO A 56 -7.39 -8.01 0.46
N PRO A 57 -8.32 -7.65 -0.43
CA PRO A 57 -9.75 -7.81 -0.16
C PRO A 57 -10.11 -9.30 -0.10
N LYS A 58 -11.16 -9.63 0.67
CA LYS A 58 -11.62 -11.03 0.84
C LYS A 58 -11.91 -11.70 -0.50
N GLN A 59 -12.48 -10.95 -1.45
CA GLN A 59 -12.81 -11.47 -2.77
C GLN A 59 -11.58 -11.93 -3.56
N ALA A 60 -10.44 -11.20 -3.47
CA ALA A 60 -9.22 -11.59 -4.17
C ALA A 60 -8.69 -12.93 -3.66
N GLN A 61 -8.73 -13.14 -2.35
CA GLN A 61 -8.32 -14.39 -1.74
C GLN A 61 -9.33 -15.52 -1.97
N GLN A 62 -10.62 -15.21 -2.03
CA GLN A 62 -11.63 -16.18 -2.47
C GLN A 62 -11.36 -16.68 -3.89
N THR A 63 -10.94 -15.81 -4.80
CA THR A 63 -10.50 -16.20 -6.14
C THR A 63 -9.29 -17.15 -6.07
N TRP A 64 -8.33 -16.92 -5.17
CA TRP A 64 -7.19 -17.84 -5.00
C TRP A 64 -7.64 -19.22 -4.52
N VAL A 65 -8.58 -19.28 -3.57
CA VAL A 65 -9.17 -20.56 -3.13
C VAL A 65 -9.85 -21.28 -4.29
N GLN A 66 -10.61 -20.57 -5.12
CA GLN A 66 -11.28 -21.16 -6.29
C GLN A 66 -10.31 -21.69 -7.34
N LEU A 67 -9.23 -20.94 -7.60
CA LEU A 67 -8.23 -21.32 -8.61
C LEU A 67 -7.33 -22.47 -8.15
N THR A 68 -7.00 -22.53 -6.86
CA THR A 68 -6.07 -23.53 -6.32
C THR A 68 -6.79 -24.76 -5.75
N GLY A 69 -8.08 -24.64 -5.41
CA GLY A 69 -8.82 -25.63 -4.63
C GLY A 69 -8.40 -25.69 -3.16
N ASP A 70 -7.53 -24.79 -2.70
CA ASP A 70 -6.97 -24.80 -1.35
C ASP A 70 -7.51 -23.65 -0.49
N SER A 71 -8.31 -24.03 0.52
CA SER A 71 -8.92 -23.10 1.47
C SER A 71 -7.92 -22.37 2.37
N GLN A 72 -6.66 -22.83 2.48
CA GLN A 72 -5.62 -22.15 3.25
C GLN A 72 -5.34 -20.74 2.73
N TRP A 73 -5.67 -20.45 1.46
CA TRP A 73 -5.55 -19.12 0.86
C TRP A 73 -6.70 -18.17 1.19
N SER A 74 -7.74 -18.61 1.91
CA SER A 74 -8.85 -17.73 2.30
C SER A 74 -8.39 -16.60 3.24
N PHE A 75 -9.12 -15.49 3.25
CA PHE A 75 -8.80 -14.36 4.11
C PHE A 75 -8.72 -14.73 5.58
N ASP A 76 -9.69 -15.50 6.07
CA ASP A 76 -9.73 -15.86 7.49
C ASP A 76 -8.57 -16.80 7.88
N ASN A 77 -8.14 -17.70 6.98
CA ASN A 77 -7.00 -18.59 7.23
C ASN A 77 -5.64 -17.89 7.10
N THR A 78 -5.53 -16.86 6.25
CA THR A 78 -4.29 -16.09 6.06
C THR A 78 -4.13 -14.93 7.03
N LEU A 79 -5.23 -14.39 7.56
CA LEU A 79 -5.25 -13.23 8.47
C LEU A 79 -4.30 -13.39 9.68
N PRO A 80 -4.23 -14.54 10.38
CA PRO A 80 -3.29 -14.72 11.49
C PRO A 80 -1.82 -14.56 11.08
N TYR A 81 -1.48 -14.86 9.82
CA TYR A 81 -0.12 -14.69 9.31
C TYR A 81 0.18 -13.22 9.02
N TYR A 82 -0.77 -12.47 8.45
CA TYR A 82 -0.62 -11.02 8.29
C TYR A 82 -0.44 -10.32 9.64
N GLN A 83 -1.22 -10.70 10.65
CA GLN A 83 -1.14 -10.13 12.00
C GLN A 83 0.22 -10.37 12.68
N LYS A 84 0.94 -11.44 12.31
CA LYS A 84 2.29 -11.71 12.82
C LYS A 84 3.37 -10.81 12.21
N THR A 85 3.11 -10.10 11.10
CA THR A 85 4.18 -9.38 10.38
C THR A 85 4.46 -7.98 10.93
N PHE A 86 3.50 -7.34 11.58
CA PHE A 86 3.58 -5.91 11.90
C PHE A 86 3.17 -5.58 13.33
N THR A 87 3.59 -4.42 13.81
CA THR A 87 3.03 -3.73 14.98
C THR A 87 2.48 -2.40 14.51
N ALA A 88 1.23 -2.07 14.87
CA ALA A 88 0.56 -0.88 14.36
C ALA A 88 0.45 0.26 15.38
N PHE A 89 0.42 1.50 14.88
CA PHE A 89 0.09 2.69 15.67
C PHE A 89 -0.85 3.61 14.88
N GLY A 90 -1.75 4.28 15.60
CA GLY A 90 -2.68 5.26 15.01
C GLY A 90 -2.00 6.57 14.62
N PRO A 91 -2.73 7.49 13.98
CA PRO A 91 -2.19 8.78 13.58
C PRO A 91 -1.76 9.63 14.78
N ARG A 92 -0.58 10.25 14.65
CA ARG A 92 -0.01 11.16 15.67
C ARG A 92 -0.51 12.58 15.45
N HIS A 93 -1.72 12.89 15.92
CA HIS A 93 -2.36 14.20 15.71
C HIS A 93 -1.59 15.39 16.30
N GLU A 94 -0.63 15.14 17.21
CA GLU A 94 0.28 16.17 17.68
C GLU A 94 1.19 16.70 16.55
N PHE A 95 1.56 15.87 15.57
CA PHE A 95 2.36 16.26 14.39
C PHE A 95 1.53 16.36 13.10
N ARG A 96 0.60 15.42 12.90
CA ARG A 96 -0.18 15.27 11.69
C ARG A 96 -1.47 16.10 11.78
N LYS A 97 -1.47 17.27 11.14
CA LYS A 97 -2.57 18.25 11.16
C LYS A 97 -3.49 18.15 9.94
N ASP A 98 -4.02 16.96 9.65
CA ASP A 98 -5.04 16.83 8.60
C ASP A 98 -6.32 17.59 8.99
N ASN A 99 -7.08 17.99 7.97
CA ASN A 99 -8.45 18.48 8.13
C ASN A 99 -9.33 17.88 7.02
N PRO A 100 -10.23 16.92 7.33
CA PRO A 100 -10.52 16.38 8.66
C PRO A 100 -9.36 15.55 9.24
N PRO A 101 -9.29 15.33 10.57
CA PRO A 101 -8.28 14.47 11.17
C PRO A 101 -8.35 13.04 10.62
N ALA A 102 -7.20 12.39 10.43
CA ALA A 102 -7.16 10.99 10.03
C ALA A 102 -7.75 10.07 11.11
N GLU A 103 -8.71 9.23 10.74
CA GLU A 103 -9.29 8.22 11.62
C GLU A 103 -8.77 6.81 11.26
N TYR A 104 -8.84 5.90 12.21
CA TYR A 104 -8.25 4.57 12.09
C TYR A 104 -8.94 3.58 13.03
N ASN A 105 -9.25 2.39 12.52
CA ASN A 105 -9.78 1.26 13.30
C ASN A 105 -8.64 0.39 13.89
N PRO A 106 -8.38 0.43 15.21
CA PRO A 106 -7.32 -0.38 15.83
C PRO A 106 -7.58 -1.88 15.74
N ALA A 107 -8.85 -2.30 15.73
CA ALA A 107 -9.22 -3.71 15.64
C ALA A 107 -8.87 -4.32 14.28
N ALA A 108 -8.71 -3.49 13.23
CA ALA A 108 -8.25 -3.95 11.93
C ALA A 108 -6.76 -4.32 11.94
N PHE A 109 -5.98 -3.95 12.96
CA PHE A 109 -4.52 -4.12 13.00
C PHE A 109 -4.00 -4.70 14.33
N PRO A 110 -4.49 -5.89 14.77
CA PRO A 110 -3.98 -6.54 15.97
C PRO A 110 -2.68 -7.28 15.59
N GLY A 111 -1.54 -6.65 15.78
CA GLY A 111 -0.25 -7.23 15.42
C GLY A 111 0.86 -6.89 16.40
N SER A 112 1.80 -7.83 16.56
CA SER A 112 2.98 -7.72 17.42
C SER A 112 4.27 -8.12 16.69
N GLY A 113 4.29 -7.96 15.37
CA GLY A 113 5.39 -8.30 14.49
C GLY A 113 6.44 -7.18 14.35
N PRO A 114 7.54 -7.46 13.65
CA PRO A 114 8.70 -6.57 13.59
C PRO A 114 8.52 -5.34 12.70
N VAL A 115 7.56 -5.34 11.78
CA VAL A 115 7.35 -4.20 10.87
C VAL A 115 6.46 -3.14 11.53
N SER A 116 6.97 -1.94 11.72
CA SER A 116 6.14 -0.82 12.20
C SER A 116 5.19 -0.34 11.08
N VAL A 117 3.89 -0.24 11.39
CA VAL A 117 2.85 0.24 10.47
C VAL A 117 2.05 1.37 11.12
N GLY A 118 1.85 2.48 10.41
CA GLY A 118 1.07 3.59 10.94
C GLY A 118 0.89 4.70 9.91
N PHE A 119 0.72 5.92 10.39
CA PHE A 119 0.51 7.09 9.53
C PHE A 119 1.75 7.99 9.54
N PRO A 120 2.11 8.62 8.41
CA PRO A 120 3.22 9.56 8.40
C PRO A 120 2.89 10.81 9.22
N ASN A 121 3.91 11.38 9.87
CA ASN A 121 3.76 12.60 10.69
C ASN A 121 3.32 13.83 9.89
N TYR A 122 3.55 13.84 8.57
CA TYR A 122 3.16 14.94 7.70
C TYR A 122 1.90 14.61 6.89
N ALA A 123 0.91 15.50 6.97
CA ALA A 123 -0.29 15.52 6.16
C ALA A 123 -0.03 16.31 4.88
N GLN A 124 -0.32 15.73 3.70
CA GLN A 124 -0.18 16.49 2.46
C GLN A 124 -1.29 17.55 2.38
N PRO A 125 -1.02 18.78 1.89
CA PRO A 125 -2.01 19.84 1.82
C PRO A 125 -3.26 19.49 1.01
N PHE A 126 -3.14 18.55 0.06
CA PHE A 126 -4.25 18.11 -0.78
C PHE A 126 -5.08 16.98 -0.16
N SER A 127 -4.61 16.30 0.90
CA SER A 127 -5.28 15.08 1.39
C SER A 127 -6.69 15.34 1.93
N GLY A 128 -6.86 16.42 2.70
CA GLY A 128 -8.17 16.82 3.22
C GLY A 128 -9.17 17.21 2.12
N PRO A 129 -8.83 18.15 1.22
CA PRO A 129 -9.67 18.48 0.08
C PRO A 129 -10.02 17.27 -0.79
N LEU A 130 -9.06 16.38 -1.05
CA LEU A 130 -9.31 15.17 -1.82
C LEU A 130 -10.30 14.23 -1.14
N LEU A 131 -10.18 14.02 0.18
CA LEU A 131 -11.12 13.19 0.94
C LEU A 131 -12.54 13.75 0.86
N ASN A 132 -12.70 15.06 1.04
CA ASN A 132 -14.00 15.72 0.96
C ASN A 132 -14.61 15.59 -0.44
N SER A 133 -13.83 15.84 -1.49
CA SER A 133 -14.28 15.67 -2.87
C SER A 133 -14.70 14.23 -3.19
N LEU A 134 -14.01 13.22 -2.65
CA LEU A 134 -14.41 11.82 -2.80
C LEU A 134 -15.77 11.55 -2.13
N ASN A 135 -16.01 12.11 -0.94
CA ASN A 135 -17.29 11.99 -0.26
C ASN A 135 -18.42 12.66 -1.05
N GLU A 136 -18.18 13.84 -1.65
CA GLU A 136 -19.16 14.55 -2.48
C GLU A 136 -19.64 13.74 -3.70
N VAL A 137 -18.75 12.93 -4.29
CA VAL A 137 -19.09 12.05 -5.43
C VAL A 137 -19.58 10.67 -5.00
N GLY A 138 -19.87 10.48 -3.71
CA GLY A 138 -20.48 9.25 -3.18
C GLY A 138 -19.49 8.15 -2.81
N VAL A 139 -18.19 8.44 -2.69
CA VAL A 139 -17.20 7.51 -2.12
C VAL A 139 -17.07 7.79 -0.62
N PRO A 140 -17.66 6.96 0.26
CA PRO A 140 -17.68 7.24 1.69
C PRO A 140 -16.30 7.07 2.32
N THR A 141 -16.04 7.83 3.37
CA THR A 141 -14.87 7.60 4.25
C THR A 141 -15.02 6.26 4.96
N THR A 142 -13.92 5.52 5.09
CA THR A 142 -13.87 4.23 5.80
C THR A 142 -12.76 4.24 6.84
N ASP A 143 -12.96 3.56 7.97
CA ASP A 143 -12.02 3.58 9.09
C ASP A 143 -10.83 2.62 8.89
N ASP A 144 -10.93 1.70 7.93
CA ASP A 144 -9.82 0.88 7.48
C ASP A 144 -10.02 0.32 6.06
N MET A 145 -8.92 -0.16 5.49
CA MET A 145 -8.89 -0.93 4.24
C MET A 145 -8.14 -2.27 4.41
N SER A 146 -8.05 -2.77 5.65
CA SER A 146 -7.24 -3.95 6.00
C SER A 146 -8.06 -5.10 6.61
N SER A 147 -9.33 -4.88 6.89
CA SER A 147 -10.30 -5.89 7.34
C SER A 147 -10.90 -6.72 6.19
N GLY A 148 -10.33 -6.60 4.98
CA GLY A 148 -10.73 -7.36 3.80
C GLY A 148 -11.81 -6.69 2.94
N ASN A 149 -12.21 -5.46 3.27
CA ASN A 149 -12.91 -4.54 2.38
C ASN A 149 -11.98 -3.36 2.08
N ILE A 150 -11.88 -2.97 0.81
CA ILE A 150 -10.98 -1.90 0.35
C ILE A 150 -11.75 -0.73 -0.30
N LEU A 151 -13.07 -0.78 -0.28
CA LEU A 151 -13.92 0.27 -0.86
C LEU A 151 -14.05 1.43 0.13
N GLY A 152 -13.98 2.65 -0.39
CA GLY A 152 -14.11 3.89 0.35
C GLY A 152 -12.91 4.81 0.16
N ALA A 153 -12.85 5.87 0.94
CA ALA A 153 -11.75 6.81 1.00
C ALA A 153 -11.12 6.80 2.40
N GLN A 154 -9.79 6.78 2.48
CA GLN A 154 -9.07 6.65 3.75
C GLN A 154 -7.65 7.18 3.61
N TYR A 155 -7.09 7.71 4.69
CA TYR A 155 -5.67 8.05 4.75
C TYR A 155 -4.82 6.77 4.72
N SER A 156 -3.76 6.74 3.92
CA SER A 156 -2.99 5.52 3.74
C SER A 156 -2.09 5.19 4.93
N THR A 157 -2.14 3.92 5.37
CA THR A 157 -1.16 3.36 6.29
C THR A 157 0.13 3.00 5.58
N LEU A 158 1.27 3.33 6.20
CA LEU A 158 2.61 3.10 5.69
C LEU A 158 3.43 2.24 6.66
N THR A 159 4.43 1.54 6.14
CA THR A 159 5.51 0.91 6.91
C THR A 159 6.52 1.98 7.31
N VAL A 160 6.25 2.67 8.42
CA VAL A 160 7.05 3.78 8.94
C VAL A 160 7.27 3.59 10.44
N GLU A 161 8.40 4.09 10.94
CA GLU A 161 8.67 4.07 12.37
C GLU A 161 7.78 5.05 13.14
N LYS A 162 7.45 4.69 14.38
CA LYS A 162 6.63 5.53 15.25
C LYS A 162 7.37 6.80 15.69
N THR A 163 8.69 6.77 15.81
CA THR A 163 9.53 7.85 16.35
C THR A 163 9.74 8.97 15.35
#